data_AF-A0A3L7QCT5-F1
#
_entry.id   AF-A0A3L7QCT5-F1
#
_cell.length_a   1.000
_cell.length_b   1.000
_cell.length_c   1.000
_cell.angle_alpha   90.00
_cell.angle_beta   90.00
_cell.angle_gamma   90.00
#
_symmetry.space_group_name_H-M   'P 1'
#
loop_
_entity.id
_entity.type
_entity.pdbx_description
1 polymer ?
#
loop_
_entity_poly.entity_id
_entity_poly.type
_entity_poly.pdbx_seq_one_letter_code
_entity_poly.pdbx_strand_id
1 'polypeptide(L)'
;MRHAISRWIVGLALGSVCGPMLMAAEPTTRVAQTEFFGKKSFTLTSPQVALAVTEIGGHMAPVTFYRQAQKFEPYHISPWQKEPAAEMPVPVLVPLRGDFFCMPFGGNSDPVHGEKHPPHGEVAGSNWKVIGVQEKTGAGHAVVQTLTMRQETAVRKGQITKQLSLMGDQNVVYSAHTIEGFAGRVPLGHHATLAMPEAEGAVHLASSPLRFGMTYPGQFSDPKQREYQSLLPGTRWTDLTQVPVLAKNAPNADITRQPARYGHADLVQLVNDPSVAGPAWMTATFTGGEQEYVWFSLKDPKVLSSTVIWMEHHGRHGHPWNGRNSCLGLEDVTAYFADGLAASSGENILTQEGVPTAIGLQADHPTVIRYIQGVAAAPKGFDSVARIEFVPGGMMLISPKGERVKVAVIHEFLKTGTL
;
A
#
# COMPACT_ATOMS: atom_id res chain seq x y z
N MET A 1 -57.81 -8.49 51.23
CA MET A 1 -56.94 -9.05 52.28
C MET A 1 -55.65 -8.25 52.31
N ARG A 2 -55.30 -7.71 53.49
CA ARG A 2 -53.98 -7.31 54.05
C ARG A 2 -52.96 -6.61 53.12
N HIS A 3 -52.27 -5.53 53.45
CA HIS A 3 -52.16 -4.61 54.59
C HIS A 3 -51.32 -3.43 54.05
N ALA A 4 -51.55 -2.22 54.54
CA ALA A 4 -50.56 -1.15 54.47
C ALA A 4 -49.46 -1.40 55.52
N ILE A 5 -48.22 -0.92 55.28
CA ILE A 5 -47.32 -0.28 56.25
C ILE A 5 -46.11 0.31 55.50
N SER A 6 -45.56 1.33 56.13
CA SER A 6 -44.70 2.41 55.70
C SER A 6 -43.18 2.14 55.83
N ARG A 7 -42.42 2.99 55.11
CA ARG A 7 -41.24 3.78 55.57
C ARG A 7 -39.80 3.20 55.53
N TRP A 8 -38.95 4.00 54.85
CA TRP A 8 -37.49 4.26 54.93
C TRP A 8 -36.48 3.13 54.62
N ILE A 9 -35.58 3.38 53.66
CA ILE A 9 -34.12 3.52 53.85
C ILE A 9 -33.47 4.10 52.57
N VAL A 10 -32.46 4.93 52.84
CA VAL A 10 -31.60 5.76 51.99
C VAL A 10 -30.97 5.02 50.80
N GLY A 11 -31.11 5.57 49.58
CA GLY A 11 -30.32 5.21 48.42
C GLY A 11 -29.27 6.28 48.12
N LEU A 12 -27.99 5.95 48.30
CA LEU A 12 -26.85 6.79 47.98
C LEU A 12 -26.87 7.21 46.50
N ALA A 13 -26.78 8.51 46.25
CA ALA A 13 -26.32 9.04 44.98
C ALA A 13 -24.80 8.83 44.87
N LEU A 14 -24.38 7.80 44.14
CA LEU A 14 -23.01 7.69 43.64
C LEU A 14 -22.93 8.43 42.31
N GLY A 15 -22.56 9.71 42.39
CA GLY A 15 -22.09 10.45 41.23
C GLY A 15 -20.80 9.80 40.73
N SER A 16 -20.87 9.16 39.56
CA SER A 16 -19.67 8.72 38.85
C SER A 16 -19.00 9.96 38.25
N VAL A 17 -18.00 10.48 38.95
CA VAL A 17 -17.08 11.49 38.43
C VAL A 17 -16.25 10.81 37.35
N CYS A 18 -16.54 11.10 36.08
CA CYS A 18 -15.61 10.87 34.99
C CYS A 18 -14.33 11.67 35.29
N GLY A 19 -13.28 10.97 35.72
CA GLY A 19 -11.96 11.55 35.80
C GLY A 19 -11.47 11.94 34.40
N PRO A 20 -10.76 13.06 34.24
CA PRO A 20 -10.22 13.46 32.95
C PRO A 20 -9.25 12.37 32.46
N MET A 21 -9.53 11.87 31.26
CA MET A 21 -8.60 11.04 30.51
C MET A 21 -7.31 11.84 30.36
N LEU A 22 -6.23 11.42 31.02
CA LEU A 22 -4.92 12.05 30.85
C LEU A 22 -4.52 11.89 29.39
N MET A 23 -4.61 12.98 28.62
CA MET A 23 -3.90 13.08 27.36
C MET A 23 -2.41 13.09 27.71
N ALA A 24 -1.72 12.01 27.34
CA ALA A 24 -0.26 12.00 27.37
C ALA A 24 0.24 13.20 26.56
N ALA A 25 1.14 13.99 27.13
CA ALA A 25 1.74 15.14 26.44
C ALA A 25 2.34 14.68 25.10
N GLU A 26 2.00 15.39 24.01
CA GLU A 26 2.53 15.09 22.69
C GLU A 26 4.05 15.26 22.71
N PRO A 27 4.84 14.22 22.40
CA PRO A 27 6.28 14.36 22.29
C PRO A 27 6.59 15.14 21.01
N THR A 28 6.70 16.46 21.13
CA THR A 28 7.06 17.36 20.02
C THR A 28 8.58 17.40 19.84
N THR A 29 9.16 16.30 19.36
CA THR A 29 10.46 16.41 18.69
C THR A 29 10.19 17.12 17.37
N ARG A 30 10.72 18.33 17.16
CA ARG A 30 10.60 19.04 15.88
C ARG A 30 11.16 18.16 14.75
N VAL A 31 10.28 17.65 13.89
CA VAL A 31 10.69 16.93 12.70
C VAL A 31 11.13 17.96 11.67
N ALA A 32 12.40 17.90 11.26
CA ALA A 32 12.91 18.82 10.25
C ALA A 32 12.17 18.59 8.93
N GLN A 33 11.51 19.63 8.44
CA GLN A 33 10.94 19.63 7.10
C GLN A 33 12.06 19.94 6.11
N THR A 34 12.21 19.07 5.12
CA THR A 34 13.25 19.13 4.09
C THR A 34 12.61 19.01 2.71
N GLU A 35 13.31 19.41 1.67
CA GLU A 35 12.81 19.30 0.31
C GLU A 35 13.52 18.15 -0.42
N PHE A 36 12.74 17.23 -0.98
CA PHE A 36 13.23 16.16 -1.84
C PHE A 36 12.49 16.25 -3.18
N PHE A 37 13.26 16.38 -4.26
CA PHE A 37 12.73 16.50 -5.63
C PHE A 37 11.73 17.66 -5.81
N GLY A 38 11.93 18.79 -5.12
CA GLY A 38 11.00 19.93 -5.20
C GLY A 38 9.75 19.77 -4.33
N LYS A 39 9.65 18.71 -3.51
CA LYS A 39 8.52 18.48 -2.62
C LYS A 39 8.95 18.54 -1.16
N LYS A 40 8.24 19.38 -0.40
CA LYS A 40 8.26 19.41 1.06
C LYS A 40 8.01 18.02 1.64
N SER A 41 8.92 17.56 2.49
CA SER A 41 8.95 16.20 3.00
C SER A 41 9.46 16.16 4.45
N PHE A 42 9.10 15.08 5.14
CA PHE A 42 9.55 14.74 6.49
C PHE A 42 10.39 13.47 6.43
N THR A 43 11.42 13.37 7.25
CA THR A 43 12.36 12.25 7.21
C THR A 43 12.25 11.37 8.45
N LEU A 44 12.50 10.08 8.25
CA LEU A 44 12.64 9.10 9.32
C LEU A 44 13.84 8.22 8.97
N THR A 45 14.73 7.99 9.94
CA THR A 45 15.96 7.24 9.70
C THR A 45 16.25 6.25 10.82
N SER A 46 16.84 5.12 10.46
CA SER A 46 17.50 4.14 11.30
C SER A 46 18.91 3.87 10.73
N PRO A 47 19.74 3.06 11.41
CA PRO A 47 21.01 2.59 10.85
C PRO A 47 20.86 1.93 9.47
N GLN A 48 19.79 1.16 9.24
CA GLN A 48 19.59 0.40 8.01
C GLN A 48 18.73 1.12 6.96
N VAL A 49 17.76 1.93 7.38
CA VAL A 49 16.76 2.54 6.48
C VAL A 49 16.70 4.05 6.64
N ALA A 50 16.52 4.78 5.55
CA ALA A 50 16.14 6.19 5.58
C ALA A 50 15.03 6.39 4.57
N LEU A 51 13.98 7.11 4.98
CA LEU A 51 12.87 7.45 4.11
C LEU A 51 12.53 8.93 4.22
N ALA A 52 11.97 9.46 3.14
CA ALA A 52 11.27 10.73 3.11
C ALA A 52 9.79 10.51 2.78
N VAL A 53 8.92 11.27 3.44
CA VAL A 53 7.47 11.27 3.23
C VAL A 53 7.05 12.67 2.83
N THR A 54 6.36 12.84 1.69
CA THR A 54 5.86 14.15 1.29
C THR A 54 4.83 14.69 2.27
N GLU A 55 4.77 16.02 2.41
CA GLU A 55 3.67 16.69 3.08
C GLU A 55 2.35 16.47 2.32
N ILE A 56 2.37 16.62 0.99
CA ILE A 56 1.21 16.37 0.12
C ILE A 56 1.07 14.87 -0.13
N GLY A 57 -0.07 14.29 0.21
CA GLY A 57 -0.46 12.90 -0.04
C GLY A 57 0.28 11.86 0.80
N GLY A 58 1.29 12.25 1.60
CA GLY A 58 2.01 11.32 2.46
C GLY A 58 2.78 10.23 1.70
N HIS A 59 3.29 10.52 0.51
CA HIS A 59 4.01 9.57 -0.35
C HIS A 59 5.41 9.28 0.17
N MET A 60 5.73 8.00 0.36
CA MET A 60 6.97 7.52 0.95
C MET A 60 8.01 7.18 -0.13
N ALA A 61 8.75 8.20 -0.59
CA ALA A 61 10.00 8.05 -1.33
C ALA A 61 10.80 9.37 -1.29
N PRO A 62 12.13 9.34 -1.50
CA PRO A 62 12.97 8.14 -1.63
C PRO A 62 13.00 7.30 -0.35
N VAL A 63 13.28 6.01 -0.49
CA VAL A 63 13.63 5.12 0.62
C VAL A 63 14.91 4.39 0.26
N THR A 64 15.93 4.54 1.11
CA THR A 64 17.21 3.87 0.98
C THR A 64 17.30 2.78 2.05
N PHE A 65 17.41 1.53 1.62
CA PHE A 65 17.70 0.37 2.48
C PHE A 65 19.20 0.07 2.51
N TYR A 66 19.64 -0.75 3.46
CA TYR A 66 21.03 -1.19 3.62
C TYR A 66 22.02 -0.03 3.64
N ARG A 67 21.69 1.05 4.36
CA ARG A 67 22.45 2.32 4.35
C ARG A 67 23.92 2.20 4.74
N GLN A 68 24.26 1.16 5.51
CA GLN A 68 25.62 0.87 5.98
C GLN A 68 26.38 -0.13 5.09
N ALA A 69 25.76 -0.60 4.00
CA ALA A 69 26.30 -1.55 3.05
C ALA A 69 25.96 -1.11 1.61
N GLN A 70 25.72 -2.07 0.71
CA GLN A 70 25.21 -1.79 -0.63
C GLN A 70 23.77 -1.29 -0.53
N LYS A 71 23.53 -0.05 -0.94
CA LYS A 71 22.23 0.62 -0.83
C LYS A 71 21.27 0.15 -1.91
N PHE A 72 19.99 0.00 -1.56
CA PHE A 72 18.92 -0.30 -2.50
C PHE A 72 17.80 0.75 -2.39
N GLU A 73 17.30 1.22 -3.53
CA GLU A 73 16.28 2.28 -3.65
C GLU A 73 15.19 1.82 -4.63
N PRO A 74 14.27 0.94 -4.21
CA PRO A 74 13.37 0.24 -5.12
C PRO A 74 12.22 1.10 -5.63
N TYR A 75 11.94 2.22 -4.98
CA TYR A 75 10.72 2.99 -5.18
C TYR A 75 10.84 3.96 -6.35
N HIS A 76 9.78 4.00 -7.15
CA HIS A 76 9.64 4.94 -8.25
C HIS A 76 9.46 6.37 -7.74
N ILE A 77 10.03 7.33 -8.47
CA ILE A 77 9.76 8.76 -8.34
C ILE A 77 9.46 9.26 -9.74
N SER A 78 8.28 9.87 -9.94
CA SER A 78 7.87 10.32 -11.27
C SER A 78 8.84 11.35 -11.87
N PRO A 79 8.97 11.41 -13.21
CA PRO A 79 9.91 12.35 -13.85
C PRO A 79 9.45 13.82 -13.83
N TRP A 80 8.22 14.12 -13.40
CA TRP A 80 7.63 15.47 -13.38
C TRP A 80 7.59 16.14 -12.01
N GLN A 81 8.37 15.67 -11.04
CA GLN A 81 8.31 16.21 -9.65
C GLN A 81 8.51 17.73 -9.56
N LYS A 82 9.26 18.31 -10.50
CA LYS A 82 9.57 19.75 -10.56
C LYS A 82 8.59 20.56 -11.41
N GLU A 83 7.62 19.92 -12.06
CA GLU A 83 6.60 20.61 -12.85
C GLU A 83 5.54 21.26 -11.94
N PRO A 84 4.86 22.34 -12.40
CA PRO A 84 3.89 23.07 -11.60
C PRO A 84 2.74 22.16 -11.14
N ALA A 85 2.46 22.14 -9.83
CA ALA A 85 1.39 21.33 -9.27
C ALA A 85 0.00 21.68 -9.85
N ALA A 86 -0.22 22.94 -10.20
CA ALA A 86 -1.47 23.43 -10.80
C ALA A 86 -1.74 22.89 -12.22
N GLU A 87 -0.72 22.35 -12.89
CA GLU A 87 -0.85 21.75 -14.22
C GLU A 87 -1.11 20.24 -14.16
N MET A 88 -1.04 19.62 -12.98
CA MET A 88 -1.33 18.19 -12.83
C MET A 88 -2.84 17.97 -12.90
N PRO A 89 -3.31 16.97 -13.68
CA PRO A 89 -4.75 16.80 -13.90
C PRO A 89 -5.48 16.36 -12.64
N VAL A 90 -4.77 15.69 -11.71
CA VAL A 90 -5.33 15.26 -10.42
C VAL A 90 -4.27 15.36 -9.30
N PRO A 91 -4.67 15.65 -8.04
CA PRO A 91 -3.74 15.95 -6.96
C PRO A 91 -2.70 14.86 -6.65
N VAL A 92 -3.08 13.58 -6.74
CA VAL A 92 -2.19 12.43 -6.46
C VAL A 92 -0.99 12.34 -7.42
N LEU A 93 -1.11 12.91 -8.63
CA LEU A 93 -0.01 12.93 -9.60
C LEU A 93 1.06 13.97 -9.26
N VAL A 94 0.78 14.93 -8.38
CA VAL A 94 1.75 15.95 -7.97
C VAL A 94 2.98 15.32 -7.30
N PRO A 95 2.84 14.47 -6.27
CA PRO A 95 3.98 13.79 -5.65
C PRO A 95 4.31 12.42 -6.24
N LEU A 96 3.45 11.79 -7.07
CA LEU A 96 3.49 10.36 -7.46
C LEU A 96 4.87 9.70 -7.29
N ARG A 97 5.05 9.03 -6.15
CA ARG A 97 6.28 8.31 -5.79
C ARG A 97 6.05 7.31 -4.66
N GLY A 98 6.87 6.25 -4.64
CA GLY A 98 6.91 5.23 -3.61
C GLY A 98 5.57 4.63 -3.21
N ASP A 99 5.36 4.48 -1.90
CA ASP A 99 4.07 4.01 -1.35
C ASP A 99 3.26 5.16 -0.76
N PHE A 100 1.94 5.10 -0.95
CA PHE A 100 0.97 6.00 -0.35
C PHE A 100 -0.33 5.26 -0.05
N PHE A 101 -1.10 5.79 0.90
CA PHE A 101 -2.36 5.19 1.31
C PHE A 101 -3.50 5.83 0.53
N CYS A 102 -4.41 5.00 0.03
CA CYS A 102 -5.54 5.43 -0.80
C CYS A 102 -6.84 5.13 -0.07
N MET A 103 -7.71 6.13 0.04
CA MET A 103 -9.03 5.98 0.65
C MET A 103 -9.95 7.15 0.21
N PRO A 104 -10.96 6.89 -0.64
CA PRO A 104 -11.22 5.63 -1.34
C PRO A 104 -10.15 5.32 -2.42
N PHE A 105 -9.70 4.07 -2.51
CA PHE A 105 -8.82 3.60 -3.58
C PHE A 105 -9.53 3.58 -4.95
N GLY A 106 -8.83 4.01 -6.01
CA GLY A 106 -9.30 3.98 -7.41
C GLY A 106 -9.61 5.36 -7.99
N GLY A 107 -10.17 5.40 -9.21
CA GLY A 107 -10.40 6.63 -9.98
C GLY A 107 -11.50 7.53 -9.41
N ASN A 108 -12.49 6.96 -8.71
CA ASN A 108 -13.58 7.69 -8.07
C ASN A 108 -14.34 8.62 -9.04
N SER A 109 -14.60 8.17 -10.27
CA SER A 109 -15.27 8.94 -11.32
C SER A 109 -16.73 9.28 -10.96
N ASP A 110 -17.43 8.38 -10.29
CA ASP A 110 -18.85 8.54 -9.98
C ASP A 110 -19.07 8.98 -8.52
N PRO A 111 -19.95 9.97 -8.27
CA PRO A 111 -20.29 10.36 -6.91
C PRO A 111 -21.15 9.30 -6.22
N VAL A 112 -21.00 9.16 -4.91
CA VAL A 112 -21.77 8.21 -4.08
C VAL A 112 -22.40 8.97 -2.92
N HIS A 113 -23.73 8.98 -2.83
CA HIS A 113 -24.47 9.70 -1.79
C HIS A 113 -24.05 11.17 -1.59
N GLY A 114 -23.72 11.86 -2.69
CA GLY A 114 -23.26 13.25 -2.67
C GLY A 114 -21.76 13.43 -2.40
N GLU A 115 -21.02 12.36 -2.13
CA GLU A 115 -19.57 12.38 -2.01
C GLU A 115 -18.91 12.26 -3.38
N LYS A 116 -18.05 13.23 -3.74
CA LYS A 116 -17.18 13.17 -4.92
C LYS A 116 -15.73 13.22 -4.47
N HIS A 117 -15.07 12.07 -4.55
CA HIS A 117 -13.66 11.93 -4.17
C HIS A 117 -12.73 12.19 -5.36
N PRO A 118 -11.53 12.75 -5.14
CA PRO A 118 -10.48 12.72 -6.17
C PRO A 118 -9.99 11.27 -6.36
N PRO A 119 -9.26 10.97 -7.46
CA PRO A 119 -8.60 9.67 -7.59
C PRO A 119 -7.71 9.36 -6.40
N HIS A 120 -7.83 8.15 -5.88
CA HIS A 120 -7.19 7.61 -4.67
C HIS A 120 -7.54 8.34 -3.36
N GLY A 121 -8.53 9.24 -3.40
CA GLY A 121 -9.05 9.95 -2.25
C GLY A 121 -8.18 11.12 -1.79
N GLU A 122 -8.72 11.94 -0.89
CA GLU A 122 -8.03 13.14 -0.38
C GLU A 122 -6.70 12.80 0.29
N VAL A 123 -6.60 11.63 0.93
CA VAL A 123 -5.40 11.12 1.62
C VAL A 123 -4.17 11.01 0.72
N ALA A 124 -4.37 10.81 -0.59
CA ALA A 124 -3.30 10.68 -1.57
C ALA A 124 -2.92 12.02 -2.23
N GLY A 125 -3.62 13.12 -1.92
CA GLY A 125 -3.45 14.39 -2.64
C GLY A 125 -3.49 15.65 -1.78
N SER A 126 -3.77 15.55 -0.48
CA SER A 126 -3.87 16.69 0.45
C SER A 126 -2.75 16.69 1.49
N ASN A 127 -2.60 17.81 2.21
CA ASN A 127 -1.51 17.97 3.17
C ASN A 127 -1.73 17.13 4.43
N TRP A 128 -0.69 16.43 4.83
CA TRP A 128 -0.56 15.76 6.12
C TRP A 128 0.17 16.66 7.11
N LYS A 129 -0.33 16.73 8.34
CA LYS A 129 0.34 17.38 9.46
C LYS A 129 1.20 16.37 10.20
N VAL A 130 2.47 16.69 10.45
CA VAL A 130 3.30 15.88 11.34
C VAL A 130 2.88 16.12 12.78
N ILE A 131 2.69 15.01 13.51
CA ILE A 131 2.44 15.02 14.95
C ILE A 131 3.75 14.91 15.71
N GLY A 132 4.66 14.04 15.26
CA GLY A 132 6.00 13.94 15.85
C GLY A 132 6.75 12.67 15.44
N VAL A 133 7.99 12.56 15.94
CA VAL A 133 8.80 11.34 15.87
C VAL A 133 9.06 10.86 17.29
N GLN A 134 8.81 9.56 17.52
CA GLN A 134 9.03 8.89 18.79
C GLN A 134 10.11 7.82 18.64
N GLU A 135 10.96 7.72 19.65
CA GLU A 135 11.88 6.60 19.85
C GLU A 135 11.36 5.72 20.98
N LYS A 136 11.30 4.41 20.77
CA LYS A 136 10.93 3.42 21.78
C LYS A 136 11.83 2.19 21.69
N THR A 137 11.88 1.43 22.78
CA THR A 137 12.44 0.08 22.77
C THR A 137 11.37 -0.91 22.31
N GLY A 138 11.62 -1.60 21.19
CA GLY A 138 10.76 -2.66 20.65
C GLY A 138 11.21 -4.06 21.09
N ALA A 139 10.73 -5.07 20.39
CA ALA A 139 11.07 -6.47 20.61
C ALA A 139 12.59 -6.69 20.56
N GLY A 140 13.09 -7.56 21.44
CA GLY A 140 14.52 -7.88 21.52
C GLY A 140 15.42 -6.71 21.93
N HIS A 141 14.86 -5.67 22.56
CA HIS A 141 15.56 -4.43 22.94
C HIS A 141 16.04 -3.56 21.76
N ALA A 142 15.51 -3.79 20.55
CA ALA A 142 15.83 -2.97 19.39
C ALA A 142 15.24 -1.56 19.52
N VAL A 143 15.96 -0.55 19.02
CA VAL A 143 15.44 0.81 18.93
C VAL A 143 14.46 0.90 17.76
N VAL A 144 13.27 1.44 18.02
CA VAL A 144 12.21 1.70 17.04
C VAL A 144 11.97 3.20 16.93
N GLN A 145 12.13 3.73 15.73
CA GLN A 145 11.80 5.13 15.40
C GLN A 145 10.45 5.16 14.68
N THR A 146 9.50 5.96 15.15
CA THR A 146 8.16 6.08 14.55
C THR A 146 7.83 7.54 14.21
N LEU A 147 7.63 7.83 12.93
CA LEU A 147 7.03 9.09 12.45
C LEU A 147 5.51 8.97 12.46
N THR A 148 4.83 9.92 13.11
CA THR A 148 3.36 10.01 13.12
C THR A 148 2.88 11.25 12.39
N MET A 149 1.94 11.07 11.47
CA MET A 149 1.31 12.10 10.65
C MET A 149 -0.21 11.97 10.73
N ARG A 150 -0.94 13.08 10.54
CA ARG A 150 -2.39 13.12 10.61
C ARG A 150 -2.96 13.94 9.46
N GLN A 151 -4.09 13.48 8.94
CA GLN A 151 -4.89 14.23 7.98
C GLN A 151 -6.38 14.17 8.38
N GLU A 152 -7.05 15.30 8.24
CA GLU A 152 -8.51 15.40 8.31
C GLU A 152 -9.05 15.56 6.88
N THR A 153 -10.15 14.88 6.58
CA THR A 153 -10.76 14.84 5.24
C THR A 153 -12.02 15.69 5.19
N ALA A 154 -12.32 16.26 4.01
CA ALA A 154 -13.44 17.18 3.84
C ALA A 154 -14.64 16.54 3.13
N VAL A 155 -14.42 15.66 2.15
CA VAL A 155 -15.49 15.02 1.36
C VAL A 155 -16.28 14.06 2.23
N ARG A 156 -15.59 13.09 2.85
CA ARG A 156 -16.15 12.25 3.91
C ARG A 156 -15.39 12.59 5.18
N LYS A 157 -16.00 13.35 6.09
CA LYS A 157 -15.32 13.87 7.28
C LYS A 157 -14.84 12.75 8.20
N GLY A 158 -13.59 12.84 8.60
CA GLY A 158 -12.95 11.94 9.55
C GLY A 158 -11.45 12.20 9.61
N GLN A 159 -10.76 11.48 10.49
CA GLN A 159 -9.33 11.62 10.73
C GLN A 159 -8.61 10.33 10.34
N ILE A 160 -7.50 10.46 9.61
CA ILE A 160 -6.56 9.37 9.37
C ILE A 160 -5.24 9.71 10.05
N THR A 161 -4.73 8.78 10.84
CA THR A 161 -3.38 8.85 11.42
C THR A 161 -2.49 7.83 10.73
N LYS A 162 -1.39 8.30 10.12
CA LYS A 162 -0.34 7.49 9.51
C LYS A 162 0.83 7.34 10.47
N GLN A 163 1.30 6.12 10.65
CA GLN A 163 2.53 5.82 11.37
C GLN A 163 3.47 5.03 10.48
N LEU A 164 4.72 5.49 10.37
CA LEU A 164 5.81 4.76 9.74
C LEU A 164 6.85 4.45 10.80
N SER A 165 7.26 3.20 10.92
CA SER A 165 8.23 2.77 11.93
C SER A 165 9.40 2.02 11.30
N LEU A 166 10.60 2.30 11.82
CA LEU A 166 11.85 1.66 11.44
C LEU A 166 12.50 1.01 12.66
N MET A 167 12.86 -0.26 12.53
CA MET A 167 13.70 -0.94 13.51
C MET A 167 15.18 -0.72 13.18
N GLY A 168 16.02 -0.63 14.21
CA GLY A 168 17.44 -0.29 14.07
C GLY A 168 18.25 -1.28 13.23
N ASP A 169 17.86 -2.55 13.25
CA ASP A 169 18.58 -3.71 12.72
C ASP A 169 17.88 -4.38 11.53
N GLN A 170 16.84 -3.76 10.97
CA GLN A 170 16.03 -4.34 9.89
C GLN A 170 15.96 -3.44 8.67
N ASN A 171 15.84 -4.07 7.49
CA ASN A 171 15.62 -3.40 6.21
C ASN A 171 14.12 -3.37 5.86
N VAL A 172 13.31 -2.93 6.82
CA VAL A 172 11.84 -3.02 6.78
C VAL A 172 11.22 -1.70 7.23
N VAL A 173 10.17 -1.30 6.53
CA VAL A 173 9.26 -0.23 6.93
C VAL A 173 7.93 -0.86 7.39
N TYR A 174 7.53 -0.52 8.60
CA TYR A 174 6.24 -0.90 9.17
C TYR A 174 5.28 0.28 9.11
N SER A 175 4.13 0.08 8.48
CA SER A 175 3.13 1.12 8.26
C SER A 175 1.83 0.78 8.99
N ALA A 176 1.22 1.77 9.65
CA ALA A 176 -0.14 1.68 10.17
C ALA A 176 -0.94 2.93 9.82
N HIS A 177 -2.17 2.74 9.35
CA HIS A 177 -3.16 3.80 9.10
C HIS A 177 -4.36 3.56 10.02
N THR A 178 -4.59 4.46 10.96
CA THR A 178 -5.77 4.43 11.85
C THR A 178 -6.82 5.38 11.30
N ILE A 179 -8.02 4.87 11.05
CA ILE A 179 -9.14 5.55 10.39
C ILE A 179 -10.23 5.77 11.45
N GLU A 180 -10.54 7.03 11.75
CA GLU A 180 -11.40 7.44 12.87
C GLU A 180 -12.53 8.37 12.41
N GLY A 181 -13.75 8.14 12.91
CA GLY A 181 -14.92 8.98 12.60
C GLY A 181 -15.58 8.70 11.25
N PHE A 182 -15.15 7.66 10.54
CA PHE A 182 -15.71 7.25 9.24
C PHE A 182 -16.76 6.15 9.40
N ALA A 183 -17.81 6.20 8.58
CA ALA A 183 -18.80 5.14 8.49
C ALA A 183 -19.02 4.70 7.04
N GLY A 184 -19.53 3.47 6.87
CA GLY A 184 -19.96 2.93 5.58
C GLY A 184 -18.85 2.20 4.83
N ARG A 185 -19.16 1.80 3.58
CA ARG A 185 -18.25 1.03 2.74
C ARG A 185 -17.18 1.94 2.13
N VAL A 186 -15.95 1.45 2.04
CA VAL A 186 -14.87 2.14 1.32
C VAL A 186 -13.86 1.14 0.74
N PRO A 187 -13.48 1.25 -0.54
CA PRO A 187 -12.27 0.59 -1.04
C PRO A 187 -11.04 1.31 -0.51
N LEU A 188 -10.02 0.58 -0.10
CA LEU A 188 -8.77 1.17 0.35
C LEU A 188 -7.57 0.26 0.12
N GLY A 189 -6.39 0.83 0.27
CA GLY A 189 -5.16 0.05 0.26
C GLY A 189 -3.91 0.90 0.15
N HIS A 190 -2.80 0.20 -0.02
CA HIS A 190 -1.47 0.77 -0.23
C HIS A 190 -1.11 0.72 -1.71
N HIS A 191 -0.41 1.74 -2.18
CA HIS A 191 -0.04 1.90 -3.57
C HIS A 191 1.48 1.92 -3.73
N ALA A 192 2.12 0.76 -3.58
CA ALA A 192 3.57 0.66 -3.68
C ALA A 192 4.01 0.72 -5.15
N THR A 193 4.66 1.82 -5.55
CA THR A 193 5.15 1.98 -6.92
C THR A 193 6.66 1.81 -6.97
N LEU A 194 7.11 0.79 -7.70
CA LEU A 194 8.52 0.44 -7.86
C LEU A 194 9.11 1.02 -9.15
N ALA A 195 10.37 1.43 -9.07
CA ALA A 195 11.14 1.88 -10.22
C ALA A 195 11.46 0.68 -11.11
N MET A 196 11.27 0.84 -12.43
CA MET A 196 11.59 -0.21 -13.40
C MET A 196 12.97 0.04 -14.01
N PRO A 197 13.89 -0.93 -13.99
CA PRO A 197 15.12 -0.88 -14.78
C PRO A 197 14.80 -0.81 -16.28
N GLU A 198 15.72 -0.28 -17.10
CA GLU A 198 15.55 -0.24 -18.56
C GLU A 198 15.58 -1.64 -19.21
N ALA A 199 16.36 -2.57 -18.63
CA ALA A 199 16.49 -3.92 -19.15
C ALA A 199 15.17 -4.70 -19.00
N GLU A 200 14.58 -5.11 -20.12
CA GLU A 200 13.35 -5.90 -20.14
C GLU A 200 13.48 -7.19 -19.33
N GLY A 201 12.43 -7.52 -18.59
CA GLY A 201 12.35 -8.72 -17.77
C GLY A 201 13.30 -8.79 -16.57
N ALA A 202 14.00 -7.70 -16.21
CA ALA A 202 14.95 -7.67 -15.10
C ALA A 202 14.31 -7.83 -13.70
N VAL A 203 13.00 -7.59 -13.58
CA VAL A 203 12.24 -7.67 -12.33
C VAL A 203 11.31 -8.87 -12.38
N HIS A 204 11.53 -9.85 -11.49
CA HIS A 204 10.72 -11.06 -11.40
C HIS A 204 9.70 -10.97 -10.26
N LEU A 205 8.43 -11.16 -10.59
CA LEU A 205 7.31 -11.08 -9.66
C LEU A 205 6.91 -12.47 -9.16
N ALA A 206 6.61 -12.53 -7.88
CA ALA A 206 5.97 -13.69 -7.26
C ALA A 206 4.99 -13.23 -6.18
N SER A 207 4.05 -14.11 -5.85
CA SER A 207 3.00 -13.86 -4.87
C SER A 207 2.78 -15.08 -3.99
N SER A 208 2.20 -14.85 -2.81
CA SER A 208 1.52 -15.91 -2.06
C SER A 208 0.49 -16.64 -2.93
N PRO A 209 0.13 -17.90 -2.62
CA PRO A 209 -0.79 -18.68 -3.43
C PRO A 209 -2.06 -17.91 -3.81
N LEU A 210 -2.47 -18.05 -5.06
CA LEU A 210 -3.60 -17.33 -5.64
C LEU A 210 -4.83 -18.23 -5.71
N ARG A 211 -6.00 -17.64 -5.46
CA ARG A 211 -7.27 -18.22 -5.88
C ARG A 211 -7.47 -18.06 -7.38
N PHE A 212 -7.16 -16.87 -7.91
CA PHE A 212 -7.11 -16.52 -9.34
C PHE A 212 -6.52 -15.12 -9.52
N GLY A 213 -6.15 -14.78 -10.75
CA GLY A 213 -5.95 -13.43 -11.23
C GLY A 213 -6.97 -13.06 -12.30
N MET A 214 -7.18 -11.77 -12.51
CA MET A 214 -8.08 -11.25 -13.54
C MET A 214 -7.52 -9.96 -14.16
N THR A 215 -7.63 -9.83 -15.47
CA THR A 215 -7.34 -8.56 -16.17
C THR A 215 -8.49 -7.57 -15.98
N TYR A 216 -8.20 -6.27 -15.97
CA TYR A 216 -9.24 -5.25 -15.81
C TYR A 216 -10.35 -5.42 -16.86
N PRO A 217 -11.64 -5.51 -16.47
CA PRO A 217 -12.73 -5.78 -17.39
C PRO A 217 -13.15 -4.59 -18.25
N GLY A 218 -12.84 -3.37 -17.81
CA GLY A 218 -13.11 -2.16 -18.58
C GLY A 218 -11.99 -1.80 -19.57
N GLN A 219 -12.09 -0.61 -20.13
CA GLN A 219 -10.99 0.03 -20.86
C GLN A 219 -10.05 0.69 -19.85
N PHE A 220 -8.86 0.13 -19.64
CA PHE A 220 -7.87 0.69 -18.72
C PHE A 220 -7.05 1.81 -19.39
N SER A 221 -6.69 1.59 -20.65
CA SER A 221 -5.89 2.52 -21.45
C SER A 221 -6.69 2.86 -22.72
N ASP A 222 -7.07 4.12 -22.88
CA ASP A 222 -7.88 4.59 -24.02
C ASP A 222 -6.99 5.04 -25.20
N PRO A 223 -7.03 4.35 -26.35
CA PRO A 223 -6.28 4.76 -27.54
C PRO A 223 -6.65 6.16 -28.04
N LYS A 224 -7.86 6.66 -27.75
CA LYS A 224 -8.23 8.05 -28.08
C LYS A 224 -7.41 9.08 -27.29
N GLN A 225 -6.92 8.70 -26.11
CA GLN A 225 -5.99 9.47 -25.29
C GLN A 225 -4.52 9.10 -25.56
N ARG A 226 -4.26 8.31 -26.61
CA ARG A 226 -2.94 7.76 -26.95
C ARG A 226 -2.37 6.90 -25.82
N GLU A 227 -3.23 6.13 -25.17
CA GLU A 227 -2.86 5.14 -24.16
C GLU A 227 -3.21 3.74 -24.69
N TYR A 228 -2.35 2.76 -24.46
CA TYR A 228 -2.54 1.41 -25.02
C TYR A 228 -2.45 0.35 -23.93
N GLN A 229 -3.28 -0.67 -24.01
CA GLN A 229 -3.24 -1.86 -23.17
C GLN A 229 -3.00 -3.09 -24.04
N SER A 230 -2.26 -4.05 -23.50
CA SER A 230 -1.86 -5.26 -24.23
C SER A 230 -2.68 -6.48 -23.81
N LEU A 231 -3.24 -6.48 -22.60
CA LEU A 231 -3.96 -7.61 -22.03
C LEU A 231 -5.43 -7.62 -22.47
N LEU A 232 -5.99 -8.81 -22.65
CA LEU A 232 -7.40 -9.00 -23.04
C LEU A 232 -8.30 -8.70 -21.83
N PRO A 233 -9.23 -7.73 -21.90
CA PRO A 233 -10.06 -7.33 -20.75
C PRO A 233 -10.91 -8.45 -20.15
N GLY A 234 -11.06 -8.43 -18.82
CA GLY A 234 -12.02 -9.25 -18.08
C GLY A 234 -11.74 -10.75 -18.11
N THR A 235 -10.49 -11.14 -18.40
CA THR A 235 -10.10 -12.55 -18.47
C THR A 235 -9.53 -13.04 -17.15
N ARG A 236 -10.01 -14.21 -16.72
CA ARG A 236 -9.55 -14.90 -15.52
C ARG A 236 -8.45 -15.89 -15.84
N TRP A 237 -7.51 -16.05 -14.92
CA TRP A 237 -6.38 -16.98 -15.03
C TRP A 237 -5.92 -17.42 -13.63
N THR A 238 -5.06 -18.43 -13.57
CA THR A 238 -4.44 -18.93 -12.31
C THR A 238 -2.92 -18.99 -12.37
N ASP A 239 -2.34 -18.71 -13.54
CA ASP A 239 -0.91 -18.74 -13.80
C ASP A 239 -0.48 -17.39 -14.40
N LEU A 240 0.45 -16.70 -13.71
CA LEU A 240 0.97 -15.40 -14.14
C LEU A 240 1.76 -15.50 -15.46
N THR A 241 2.16 -16.70 -15.88
CA THR A 241 2.84 -16.92 -17.16
C THR A 241 1.85 -17.08 -18.33
N GLN A 242 0.55 -17.16 -18.04
CA GLN A 242 -0.52 -17.48 -19.00
C GLN A 242 -1.65 -16.44 -18.95
N VAL A 243 -1.31 -15.15 -19.04
CA VAL A 243 -2.31 -14.06 -19.05
C VAL A 243 -2.77 -13.76 -20.48
N PRO A 244 -4.07 -13.87 -20.80
CA PRO A 244 -4.56 -13.61 -22.16
C PRO A 244 -4.27 -12.20 -22.67
N VAL A 245 -3.88 -12.09 -23.94
CA VAL A 245 -3.53 -10.83 -24.61
C VAL A 245 -4.59 -10.41 -25.63
N LEU A 246 -4.70 -9.10 -25.86
CA LEU A 246 -5.68 -8.50 -26.77
C LEU A 246 -5.40 -8.83 -28.25
N ALA A 247 -4.11 -8.93 -28.60
CA ALA A 247 -3.69 -9.26 -29.96
C ALA A 247 -4.12 -10.69 -30.34
N LYS A 248 -4.92 -10.82 -31.40
CA LYS A 248 -5.38 -12.13 -31.88
C LYS A 248 -4.20 -13.01 -32.29
N ASN A 249 -4.24 -14.28 -31.90
CA ASN A 249 -3.22 -15.31 -32.18
C ASN A 249 -1.82 -15.04 -31.59
N ALA A 250 -1.66 -14.03 -30.73
CA ALA A 250 -0.45 -13.86 -29.95
C ALA A 250 -0.43 -14.86 -28.78
N PRO A 251 0.76 -15.31 -28.33
CA PRO A 251 0.85 -16.12 -27.12
C PRO A 251 0.36 -15.33 -25.91
N ASN A 252 -0.10 -16.04 -24.88
CA ASN A 252 -0.39 -15.42 -23.59
C ASN A 252 0.85 -14.69 -23.05
N ALA A 253 0.63 -13.60 -22.32
CA ALA A 253 1.67 -12.83 -21.68
C ALA A 253 2.16 -13.53 -20.41
N ASP A 254 3.48 -13.57 -20.27
CA ASP A 254 4.14 -13.74 -18.99
C ASP A 254 4.22 -12.38 -18.28
N ILE A 255 3.47 -12.23 -17.18
CA ILE A 255 3.52 -11.03 -16.34
C ILE A 255 4.45 -11.19 -15.14
N THR A 256 5.10 -12.35 -14.96
CA THR A 256 6.12 -12.56 -13.92
C THR A 256 7.40 -11.79 -14.19
N ARG A 257 7.61 -11.26 -15.40
CA ARG A 257 8.82 -10.54 -15.79
C ARG A 257 8.49 -9.13 -16.26
N GLN A 258 9.06 -8.12 -15.60
CA GLN A 258 8.90 -6.71 -15.92
C GLN A 258 10.27 -6.02 -16.07
N PRO A 259 10.41 -4.94 -16.85
CA PRO A 259 9.36 -4.38 -17.70
C PRO A 259 9.18 -5.25 -18.93
N ALA A 260 8.00 -5.20 -19.52
CA ALA A 260 7.67 -5.89 -20.75
C ALA A 260 6.69 -5.05 -21.55
N ARG A 261 6.49 -5.39 -22.83
CA ARG A 261 5.43 -4.82 -23.68
C ARG A 261 5.50 -3.29 -23.74
N TYR A 262 6.66 -2.77 -24.11
CA TYR A 262 6.90 -1.33 -24.30
C TYR A 262 5.75 -0.65 -25.07
N GLY A 263 5.39 0.55 -24.63
CA GLY A 263 4.28 1.32 -25.19
C GLY A 263 2.90 0.95 -24.64
N HIS A 264 2.83 0.15 -23.58
CA HIS A 264 1.57 -0.26 -22.97
C HIS A 264 1.49 0.04 -21.46
N ALA A 265 0.27 0.25 -21.00
CA ALA A 265 -0.13 0.32 -19.61
C ALA A 265 -1.27 -0.68 -19.39
N ASP A 266 -1.08 -1.60 -18.43
CA ASP A 266 -2.01 -2.68 -18.14
C ASP A 266 -2.33 -2.74 -16.64
N LEU A 267 -3.51 -3.27 -16.33
CA LEU A 267 -3.98 -3.47 -14.96
C LEU A 267 -4.54 -4.89 -14.79
N VAL A 268 -4.07 -5.58 -13.76
CA VAL A 268 -4.62 -6.87 -13.32
C VAL A 268 -4.88 -6.83 -11.82
N GLN A 269 -5.72 -7.73 -11.32
CA GLN A 269 -5.94 -7.93 -9.90
C GLN A 269 -5.76 -9.39 -9.54
N LEU A 270 -4.93 -9.62 -8.53
CA LEU A 270 -4.61 -10.92 -7.96
C LEU A 270 -5.43 -11.12 -6.69
N VAL A 271 -6.17 -12.22 -6.62
CA VAL A 271 -6.91 -12.61 -5.41
C VAL A 271 -6.13 -13.71 -4.73
N ASN A 272 -5.53 -13.39 -3.58
CA ASN A 272 -4.77 -14.36 -2.78
C ASN A 272 -5.73 -15.41 -2.20
N ASP A 273 -5.25 -16.64 -2.01
CA ASP A 273 -6.02 -17.70 -1.38
C ASP A 273 -6.14 -17.43 0.14
N PRO A 274 -7.35 -17.13 0.66
CA PRO A 274 -7.54 -16.79 2.06
C PRO A 274 -7.41 -17.99 3.00
N SER A 275 -7.32 -19.21 2.47
CA SER A 275 -7.12 -20.43 3.27
C SER A 275 -5.68 -20.63 3.72
N VAL A 276 -4.73 -19.93 3.09
CA VAL A 276 -3.31 -20.00 3.45
C VAL A 276 -3.08 -19.27 4.76
N ALA A 277 -2.50 -19.97 5.74
CA ALA A 277 -2.18 -19.38 7.03
C ALA A 277 -0.99 -18.40 6.91
N GLY A 278 -1.10 -17.28 7.63
CA GLY A 278 -0.04 -16.26 7.69
C GLY A 278 -0.32 -15.05 6.81
N PRO A 279 0.65 -14.14 6.68
CA PRO A 279 0.54 -13.00 5.78
C PRO A 279 0.44 -13.42 4.30
N ALA A 280 -0.36 -12.70 3.52
CA ALA A 280 -0.23 -12.69 2.07
C ALA A 280 0.94 -11.80 1.69
N TRP A 281 1.61 -12.11 0.58
CA TRP A 281 2.85 -11.46 0.19
C TRP A 281 2.95 -11.25 -1.32
N MET A 282 3.70 -10.21 -1.68
CA MET A 282 4.20 -9.95 -3.03
C MET A 282 5.71 -9.75 -2.96
N THR A 283 6.42 -10.19 -3.99
CA THR A 283 7.85 -9.94 -4.14
C THR A 283 8.19 -9.48 -5.54
N ALA A 284 9.15 -8.56 -5.64
CA ALA A 284 9.79 -8.15 -6.87
C ALA A 284 11.29 -8.38 -6.73
N THR A 285 11.83 -9.35 -7.45
CA THR A 285 13.26 -9.69 -7.44
C THR A 285 13.95 -8.96 -8.58
N PHE A 286 14.83 -8.03 -8.25
CA PHE A 286 15.62 -7.27 -9.21
C PHE A 286 16.88 -8.06 -9.53
N THR A 287 17.08 -8.39 -10.81
CA THR A 287 18.14 -9.28 -11.31
C THR A 287 18.93 -8.62 -12.42
N GLY A 288 20.15 -9.12 -12.70
CA GLY A 288 20.91 -8.76 -13.90
C GLY A 288 21.56 -7.37 -13.89
N GLY A 289 21.38 -6.59 -12.82
CA GLY A 289 22.07 -5.32 -12.59
C GLY A 289 23.30 -5.48 -11.69
N GLU A 290 23.94 -4.35 -11.33
CA GLU A 290 25.01 -4.31 -10.32
C GLU A 290 24.50 -4.64 -8.90
N GLN A 291 23.17 -4.60 -8.71
CA GLN A 291 22.50 -4.79 -7.44
C GLN A 291 21.39 -5.84 -7.62
N GLU A 292 21.51 -6.98 -6.95
CA GLU A 292 20.45 -8.00 -6.90
C GLU A 292 19.81 -8.00 -5.51
N TYR A 293 18.49 -7.80 -5.48
CA TYR A 293 17.73 -7.72 -4.24
C TYR A 293 16.28 -8.10 -4.47
N VAL A 294 15.61 -8.48 -3.39
CA VAL A 294 14.17 -8.76 -3.36
C VAL A 294 13.48 -7.64 -2.59
N TRP A 295 12.64 -6.86 -3.27
CA TRP A 295 11.62 -6.08 -2.60
C TRP A 295 10.46 -6.99 -2.22
N PHE A 296 9.86 -6.79 -1.05
CA PHE A 296 8.68 -7.54 -0.62
C PHE A 296 7.65 -6.64 0.08
N SER A 297 6.38 -7.05 -0.01
CA SER A 297 5.30 -6.58 0.85
C SER A 297 4.61 -7.72 1.57
N LEU A 298 4.10 -7.44 2.77
CA LEU A 298 3.27 -8.35 3.56
C LEU A 298 1.99 -7.63 3.99
N LYS A 299 0.86 -8.33 3.90
CA LYS A 299 -0.46 -7.85 4.34
C LYS A 299 -1.25 -8.92 5.09
N ASP A 300 -2.24 -8.50 5.87
CA ASP A 300 -3.30 -9.40 6.33
C ASP A 300 -4.34 -9.55 5.19
N PRO A 301 -4.48 -10.74 4.56
CA PRO A 301 -5.43 -10.95 3.47
C PRO A 301 -6.89 -10.82 3.91
N LYS A 302 -7.19 -10.79 5.22
CA LYS A 302 -8.53 -10.51 5.72
C LYS A 302 -8.87 -9.02 5.73
N VAL A 303 -7.85 -8.15 5.62
CA VAL A 303 -7.99 -6.69 5.59
C VAL A 303 -7.75 -6.14 4.19
N LEU A 304 -6.67 -6.59 3.53
CA LEU A 304 -6.30 -6.25 2.15
C LEU A 304 -6.39 -7.53 1.31
N SER A 305 -7.55 -7.77 0.71
CA SER A 305 -7.95 -9.05 0.13
C SER A 305 -7.27 -9.42 -1.18
N SER A 306 -6.62 -8.47 -1.84
CA SER A 306 -6.12 -8.63 -3.19
C SER A 306 -4.94 -7.71 -3.47
N THR A 307 -4.24 -7.94 -4.57
CA THR A 307 -3.17 -7.06 -5.08
C THR A 307 -3.56 -6.60 -6.47
N VAL A 308 -3.71 -5.30 -6.68
CA VAL A 308 -3.77 -4.72 -8.02
C VAL A 308 -2.35 -4.52 -8.53
N ILE A 309 -2.09 -4.90 -9.78
CA ILE A 309 -0.79 -4.71 -10.42
C ILE A 309 -0.99 -3.76 -11.60
N TRP A 310 -0.43 -2.56 -11.47
CA TRP A 310 -0.33 -1.58 -12.56
C TRP A 310 1.04 -1.71 -13.23
N MET A 311 1.04 -2.19 -14.47
CA MET A 311 2.24 -2.28 -15.29
C MET A 311 2.27 -1.10 -16.25
N GLU A 312 3.10 -0.09 -15.99
CA GLU A 312 3.33 1.03 -16.90
C GLU A 312 4.69 0.90 -17.54
N HIS A 313 4.73 0.80 -18.87
CA HIS A 313 5.98 0.77 -19.62
C HIS A 313 5.86 1.70 -20.84
N HIS A 314 5.90 3.02 -20.59
CA HIS A 314 5.73 4.06 -21.61
C HIS A 314 4.36 4.01 -22.31
N GLY A 315 3.32 3.53 -21.63
CA GLY A 315 2.00 3.26 -22.20
C GLY A 315 1.14 4.49 -22.36
N ARG A 316 1.29 5.47 -21.47
CA ARG A 316 0.48 6.69 -21.48
C ARG A 316 1.21 7.88 -22.07
N HIS A 317 0.58 8.53 -23.05
CA HIS A 317 1.16 9.68 -23.75
C HIS A 317 0.48 11.02 -23.43
N GLY A 318 -0.69 10.99 -22.75
CA GLY A 318 -1.30 12.20 -22.21
C GLY A 318 -0.43 12.83 -21.12
N HIS A 319 -0.59 14.14 -20.89
CA HIS A 319 0.06 14.83 -19.78
C HIS A 319 -0.44 14.27 -18.42
N PRO A 320 0.44 14.04 -17.42
CA PRO A 320 1.88 14.34 -17.36
C PRO A 320 2.79 13.20 -17.83
N TRP A 321 2.21 12.08 -18.24
CA TRP A 321 2.91 10.85 -18.60
C TRP A 321 3.83 11.02 -19.80
N ASN A 322 3.38 11.70 -20.87
CA ASN A 322 4.16 12.08 -22.05
C ASN A 322 5.05 10.95 -22.63
N GLY A 323 4.67 9.68 -22.47
CA GLY A 323 5.45 8.51 -22.88
C GLY A 323 6.78 8.32 -22.11
N ARG A 324 7.00 9.04 -21.00
CA ARG A 324 8.25 9.02 -20.20
C ARG A 324 8.13 8.23 -18.90
N ASN A 325 6.96 7.71 -18.56
CA ASN A 325 6.79 6.95 -17.31
C ASN A 325 7.02 5.45 -17.52
N SER A 326 7.79 4.86 -16.62
CA SER A 326 8.00 3.41 -16.53
C SER A 326 8.08 3.03 -15.05
N CYS A 327 7.09 2.28 -14.58
CA CYS A 327 6.97 1.91 -13.18
C CYS A 327 6.06 0.70 -13.00
N LEU A 328 6.16 0.06 -11.84
CA LEU A 328 5.31 -1.06 -11.46
C LEU A 328 4.58 -0.75 -10.15
N GLY A 329 3.26 -0.60 -10.22
CA GLY A 329 2.40 -0.57 -9.04
C GLY A 329 2.12 -1.98 -8.53
N LEU A 330 2.46 -2.26 -7.28
CA LEU A 330 2.12 -3.47 -6.52
C LEU A 330 1.24 -3.06 -5.35
N GLU A 331 -0.06 -3.02 -5.60
CA GLU A 331 -1.03 -2.26 -4.82
C GLU A 331 -1.88 -3.21 -3.99
N ASP A 332 -1.58 -3.34 -2.70
CA ASP A 332 -2.30 -4.23 -1.80
C ASP A 332 -3.59 -3.57 -1.29
N VAL A 333 -4.73 -4.11 -1.72
CA VAL A 333 -6.03 -3.45 -1.62
C VAL A 333 -7.16 -4.38 -1.20
N THR A 334 -8.21 -3.77 -0.67
CA THR A 334 -9.58 -4.26 -0.76
C THR A 334 -10.35 -3.26 -1.61
N ALA A 335 -10.40 -3.52 -2.93
CA ALA A 335 -10.97 -2.63 -3.94
C ALA A 335 -11.45 -3.45 -5.16
N TYR A 336 -12.30 -2.86 -5.99
CA TYR A 336 -12.60 -3.39 -7.33
C TYR A 336 -11.69 -2.71 -8.35
N PHE A 337 -10.60 -3.39 -8.73
CA PHE A 337 -9.52 -2.85 -9.55
C PHE A 337 -9.17 -1.42 -9.12
N ALA A 338 -9.08 -0.49 -10.08
CA ALA A 338 -8.80 0.93 -9.84
C ALA A 338 -10.02 1.82 -10.11
N ASP A 339 -11.25 1.33 -9.96
CA ASP A 339 -12.45 2.08 -10.39
C ASP A 339 -12.89 3.14 -9.37
N GLY A 340 -12.82 2.82 -8.09
CA GLY A 340 -13.21 3.73 -7.02
C GLY A 340 -14.42 3.29 -6.19
N LEU A 341 -14.91 4.22 -5.38
CA LEU A 341 -15.90 4.01 -4.33
C LEU A 341 -17.21 3.38 -4.85
N ALA A 342 -17.77 3.89 -5.96
CA ALA A 342 -19.06 3.43 -6.47
C ALA A 342 -19.02 1.95 -6.89
N ALA A 343 -18.12 1.61 -7.81
CA ALA A 343 -17.97 0.25 -8.34
C ALA A 343 -17.52 -0.76 -7.26
N SER A 344 -16.69 -0.31 -6.32
CA SER A 344 -16.19 -1.14 -5.23
C SER A 344 -17.23 -1.41 -4.13
N SER A 345 -18.18 -0.49 -3.92
CA SER A 345 -19.15 -0.61 -2.83
C SER A 345 -20.39 -1.42 -3.20
N GLY A 346 -20.74 -1.47 -4.50
CA GLY A 346 -21.87 -2.24 -5.03
C GLY A 346 -21.52 -3.68 -5.43
N GLU A 347 -22.47 -4.35 -6.08
CA GLU A 347 -22.22 -5.62 -6.75
C GLU A 347 -21.32 -5.42 -7.97
N ASN A 348 -20.36 -6.32 -8.13
CA ASN A 348 -19.42 -6.40 -9.24
C ASN A 348 -18.96 -7.86 -9.43
N ILE A 349 -18.22 -8.14 -10.51
CA ILE A 349 -17.79 -9.49 -10.85
C ILE A 349 -16.91 -10.16 -9.77
N LEU A 350 -16.18 -9.38 -8.96
CA LEU A 350 -15.37 -9.93 -7.86
C LEU A 350 -16.24 -10.25 -6.64
N THR A 351 -17.22 -9.42 -6.31
CA THR A 351 -18.16 -9.70 -5.20
C THR A 351 -19.07 -10.89 -5.49
N GLN A 352 -19.45 -11.11 -6.76
CA GLN A 352 -20.20 -12.31 -7.18
C GLN A 352 -19.39 -13.59 -6.95
N GLU A 353 -18.06 -13.47 -6.96
CA GLU A 353 -17.10 -14.52 -6.65
C GLU A 353 -16.77 -14.57 -5.14
N GLY A 354 -17.45 -13.78 -4.29
CA GLY A 354 -17.20 -13.71 -2.85
C GLY A 354 -15.89 -13.02 -2.47
N VAL A 355 -15.30 -12.22 -3.37
CA VAL A 355 -14.11 -11.41 -3.07
C VAL A 355 -14.58 -10.04 -2.55
N PRO A 356 -14.18 -9.62 -1.34
CA PRO A 356 -14.54 -8.30 -0.84
C PRO A 356 -13.79 -7.21 -1.61
N THR A 357 -14.53 -6.20 -2.06
CA THR A 357 -14.01 -5.03 -2.78
C THR A 357 -14.15 -3.73 -2.00
N ALA A 358 -14.70 -3.76 -0.79
CA ALA A 358 -14.73 -2.63 0.13
C ALA A 358 -14.76 -3.13 1.57
N ILE A 359 -14.16 -2.38 2.49
CA ILE A 359 -14.28 -2.62 3.93
C ILE A 359 -15.43 -1.81 4.52
N GLY A 360 -16.05 -2.32 5.59
CA GLY A 360 -17.06 -1.59 6.35
C GLY A 360 -16.42 -0.82 7.52
N LEU A 361 -16.59 0.50 7.53
CA LEU A 361 -16.15 1.37 8.62
C LEU A 361 -17.30 1.71 9.57
N GLN A 362 -16.98 1.94 10.83
CA GLN A 362 -17.92 2.34 11.88
C GLN A 362 -17.37 3.58 12.58
N ALA A 363 -18.19 4.63 12.71
CA ALA A 363 -17.71 5.94 13.13
C ALA A 363 -17.16 5.95 14.56
N ASP A 364 -17.67 5.08 15.42
CA ASP A 364 -17.31 4.91 16.82
C ASP A 364 -16.22 3.84 17.03
N HIS A 365 -15.80 3.11 16.00
CA HIS A 365 -14.81 2.04 16.10
C HIS A 365 -13.67 2.26 15.09
N PRO A 366 -12.52 2.80 15.54
CA PRO A 366 -11.37 3.01 14.66
C PRO A 366 -10.95 1.75 13.93
N THR A 367 -10.69 1.87 12.64
CA THR A 367 -10.16 0.78 11.82
C THR A 367 -8.67 0.99 11.58
N VAL A 368 -7.85 -0.03 11.83
CA VAL A 368 -6.39 0.05 11.64
C VAL A 368 -5.97 -0.83 10.48
N ILE A 369 -5.36 -0.23 9.46
CA ILE A 369 -4.76 -0.93 8.32
C ILE A 369 -3.26 -1.00 8.54
N ARG A 370 -2.71 -2.22 8.58
CA ARG A 370 -1.28 -2.45 8.80
C ARG A 370 -0.64 -3.06 7.57
N TYR A 371 0.59 -2.65 7.29
CA TYR A 371 1.31 -3.06 6.10
C TYR A 371 2.81 -3.08 6.36
N ILE A 372 3.51 -4.02 5.72
CA ILE A 372 4.96 -4.18 5.87
C ILE A 372 5.57 -4.18 4.48
N GLN A 373 6.65 -3.42 4.29
CA GLN A 373 7.43 -3.44 3.07
C GLN A 373 8.92 -3.49 3.43
N GLY A 374 9.73 -4.14 2.62
CA GLY A 374 11.17 -4.20 2.88
C GLY A 374 11.99 -4.67 1.70
N VAL A 375 13.29 -4.73 1.92
CA VAL A 375 14.26 -5.25 0.96
C VAL A 375 15.12 -6.31 1.62
N ALA A 376 15.41 -7.37 0.88
CA ALA A 376 16.43 -8.35 1.21
C ALA A 376 17.51 -8.34 0.12
N ALA A 377 18.79 -8.20 0.52
CA ALA A 377 19.89 -8.46 -0.40
C ALA A 377 19.81 -9.90 -0.92
N ALA A 378 19.95 -10.07 -2.23
CA ALA A 378 19.84 -11.38 -2.87
C ALA A 378 21.24 -11.85 -3.33
N PRO A 379 21.61 -13.12 -3.10
CA PRO A 379 22.85 -13.66 -3.64
C PRO A 379 22.74 -13.79 -5.17
N LYS A 380 23.90 -13.76 -5.85
CA LYS A 380 23.95 -13.90 -7.31
C LYS A 380 23.23 -15.17 -7.77
N GLY A 381 22.27 -15.01 -8.68
CA GLY A 381 21.49 -16.12 -9.25
C GLY A 381 20.22 -16.48 -8.48
N PHE A 382 19.89 -15.72 -7.43
CA PHE A 382 18.58 -15.77 -6.79
C PHE A 382 17.55 -15.10 -7.71
N ASP A 383 16.99 -15.88 -8.63
CA ASP A 383 16.17 -15.35 -9.73
C ASP A 383 14.78 -14.88 -9.27
N SER A 384 14.13 -15.60 -8.35
CA SER A 384 12.76 -15.30 -7.91
C SER A 384 12.46 -15.97 -6.57
N VAL A 385 11.38 -15.55 -5.91
CA VAL A 385 10.86 -16.22 -4.71
C VAL A 385 9.78 -17.22 -5.13
N ALA A 386 9.95 -18.50 -4.76
CA ALA A 386 8.95 -19.53 -4.94
C ALA A 386 8.03 -19.67 -3.72
N ARG A 387 8.58 -19.50 -2.51
CA ARG A 387 7.82 -19.54 -1.26
C ARG A 387 8.48 -18.71 -0.16
N ILE A 388 7.66 -18.29 0.80
CA ILE A 388 8.11 -17.65 2.04
C ILE A 388 7.72 -18.54 3.23
N GLU A 389 8.68 -18.85 4.09
CA GLU A 389 8.46 -19.53 5.37
C GLU A 389 8.55 -18.48 6.50
N PHE A 390 7.43 -18.24 7.20
CA PHE A 390 7.39 -17.32 8.34
C PHE A 390 7.86 -18.02 9.63
N VAL A 391 8.72 -17.36 10.38
CA VAL A 391 9.26 -17.84 11.67
C VAL A 391 9.19 -16.72 12.71
N PRO A 392 9.27 -17.00 14.02
CA PRO A 392 9.30 -15.93 15.02
C PRO A 392 10.43 -14.93 14.74
N GLY A 393 10.08 -13.64 14.61
CA GLY A 393 11.03 -12.55 14.36
C GLY A 393 11.65 -12.52 12.96
N GLY A 394 11.14 -13.30 12.00
CA GLY A 394 11.63 -13.21 10.63
C GLY A 394 10.87 -14.05 9.61
N MET A 395 11.46 -14.13 8.43
CA MET A 395 11.00 -15.02 7.37
C MET A 395 12.18 -15.55 6.55
N MET A 396 11.94 -16.61 5.81
CA MET A 396 12.88 -17.17 4.83
C MET A 396 12.28 -17.06 3.45
N LEU A 397 12.93 -16.32 2.55
CA LEU A 397 12.64 -16.33 1.12
C LEU A 397 13.33 -17.53 0.49
N ILE A 398 12.62 -18.31 -0.32
CA ILE A 398 13.14 -19.54 -0.90
C ILE A 398 12.94 -19.50 -2.41
N SER A 399 14.04 -19.66 -3.17
CA SER A 399 14.00 -19.67 -4.63
C SER A 399 13.47 -21.00 -5.19
N PRO A 400 13.05 -21.06 -6.46
CA PRO A 400 12.70 -22.33 -7.12
C PRO A 400 13.82 -23.39 -7.06
N LYS A 401 15.08 -22.94 -7.00
CA LYS A 401 16.27 -23.81 -6.89
C LYS A 401 16.59 -24.20 -5.44
N GLY A 402 15.83 -23.71 -4.46
CA GLY A 402 15.99 -24.02 -3.04
C GLY A 402 16.99 -23.13 -2.30
N GLU A 403 17.52 -22.08 -2.92
CA GLU A 403 18.36 -21.09 -2.23
C GLU A 403 17.53 -20.32 -1.20
N ARG A 404 18.16 -19.91 -0.10
CA ARG A 404 17.45 -19.37 1.05
C ARG A 404 18.03 -18.02 1.47
N VAL A 405 17.17 -17.01 1.60
CA VAL A 405 17.52 -15.67 2.10
C VAL A 405 16.72 -15.38 3.37
N LYS A 406 17.43 -15.19 4.48
CA LYS A 406 16.81 -14.84 5.77
C LYS A 406 16.53 -13.34 5.82
N VAL A 407 15.35 -12.98 6.28
CA VAL A 407 14.94 -11.58 6.49
C VAL A 407 14.46 -11.41 7.93
N ALA A 408 15.03 -10.44 8.64
CA ALA A 408 14.52 -10.01 9.94
C ALA A 408 13.28 -9.15 9.72
N VAL A 409 12.14 -9.60 10.25
CA VAL A 409 10.83 -8.96 10.13
C VAL A 409 9.88 -9.46 11.21
N ILE A 410 9.14 -8.56 11.85
CA ILE A 410 8.08 -8.87 12.82
C ILE A 410 6.77 -8.96 12.03
N HIS A 411 6.55 -10.08 11.35
CA HIS A 411 5.34 -10.25 10.52
C HIS A 411 4.05 -10.28 11.36
N GLU A 412 4.14 -10.62 12.65
CA GLU A 412 3.05 -10.55 13.61
C GLU A 412 2.51 -9.12 13.82
N PHE A 413 3.30 -8.09 13.47
CA PHE A 413 2.88 -6.69 13.48
C PHE A 413 1.55 -6.48 12.74
N LEU A 414 1.31 -7.22 11.64
CA LEU A 414 0.06 -7.13 10.88
C LEU A 414 -1.17 -7.41 11.75
N LYS A 415 -1.05 -8.31 12.73
CA LYS A 415 -2.13 -8.69 13.64
C LYS A 415 -2.12 -7.87 14.93
N THR A 416 -0.94 -7.66 15.52
CA THR A 416 -0.80 -7.10 16.87
C THR A 416 -0.57 -5.60 16.89
N GLY A 417 -0.01 -5.03 15.82
CA GLY A 417 0.48 -3.65 15.78
C GLY A 417 1.69 -3.39 16.68
N THR A 418 2.34 -4.43 17.20
CA THR A 418 3.47 -4.33 18.13
C THR A 418 4.79 -4.61 17.40
N LEU A 419 5.83 -3.82 17.72
CA LEU A 419 7.19 -3.94 17.21
C LEU A 419 8.19 -4.18 18.35
#